data_AF-A0A5J4N3S2-F1
#
_entry.id   AF-A0A5J4N3S2-F1
#
_cell.length_a   1.000
_cell.length_b   1.000
_cell.length_c   1.000
_cell.angle_alpha   90.00
_cell.angle_beta   90.00
_cell.angle_gamma   90.00
#
_symmetry.space_group_name_H-M   'P 1'
#
loop_
_entity.id
_entity.type
_entity.pdbx_description
1 polymer ?
#
loop_
_entity_poly.entity_id
_entity_poly.type
_entity_poly.pdbx_seq_one_letter_code
_entity_poly.pdbx_strand_id
1 'polypeptide(L)'
;DRWASSRDGLERIITKPYIRSDVNGTQLQRYFTFPIYYRVPTYEDGYWTQPYFDCNGMVKDWLITYAAPFFGVVGENQALQFM
;
A
#
# COMPACT_ATOMS: atom_id res chain seq x y z
N ASP A 1 -20.35 1.53 -5.12
CA ASP A 1 -19.16 2.21 -4.61
C ASP A 1 -17.92 1.77 -5.39
N ARG A 2 -17.30 2.70 -6.11
CA ARG A 2 -16.14 2.42 -6.97
C ARG A 2 -14.87 2.46 -6.13
N TRP A 3 -14.13 1.35 -6.12
CA TRP A 3 -12.80 1.24 -5.56
C TRP A 3 -11.87 2.22 -6.29
N ALA A 4 -11.52 3.31 -5.63
CA ALA A 4 -10.66 4.35 -6.19
C ALA A 4 -9.20 4.06 -5.82
N SER A 5 -8.27 4.27 -6.76
CA SER A 5 -6.83 4.30 -6.50
C SER A 5 -6.38 5.49 -5.64
N SER A 6 -7.33 6.15 -4.95
CA SER A 6 -7.07 7.34 -4.15
C SER A 6 -6.46 6.98 -2.80
N ARG A 7 -5.78 7.96 -2.22
CA ARG A 7 -5.22 7.89 -0.86
C ARG A 7 -6.19 8.43 0.18
N ASP A 8 -7.39 8.83 -0.24
CA ASP A 8 -8.44 9.36 0.62
C ASP A 8 -9.03 8.23 1.45
N GLY A 9 -9.17 8.45 2.76
CA GLY A 9 -9.68 7.44 3.71
C GLY A 9 -8.62 6.58 4.39
N LEU A 10 -7.39 6.52 3.85
CA LEU A 10 -6.30 5.73 4.43
C LEU A 10 -5.80 6.30 5.76
N GLU A 11 -5.41 5.39 6.67
CA GLU A 11 -4.83 5.76 7.96
C GLU A 11 -3.51 6.51 7.77
N ARG A 12 -3.30 7.58 8.57
CA ARG A 12 -2.08 8.38 8.56
C ARG A 12 -1.16 7.98 9.71
N ILE A 13 0.01 7.43 9.35
CA ILE A 13 1.06 7.10 10.32
C ILE A 13 2.14 8.19 10.31
N ILE A 14 2.44 8.75 11.48
CA ILE A 14 3.49 9.75 11.66
C ILE A 14 4.81 9.03 11.91
N THR A 15 5.80 9.28 11.05
CA THR A 15 7.14 8.70 11.20
C THR A 15 8.01 9.64 12.01
N LYS A 16 8.72 9.10 13.01
CA LYS A 16 9.74 9.82 13.77
C LYS A 16 11.09 9.14 13.59
N PRO A 17 11.72 9.26 12.40
CA PRO A 17 12.95 8.55 12.12
C PRO A 17 14.15 9.14 12.87
N TYR A 18 15.09 8.28 13.19
CA TYR A 18 16.43 8.66 13.61
C TYR A 18 17.37 8.51 12.40
N ILE A 19 18.22 9.50 12.18
CA ILE A 19 19.26 9.49 11.16
C ILE A 19 20.63 9.36 11.82
N ARG A 20 21.57 8.71 11.14
CA ARG A 20 22.98 8.73 11.53
C ARG A 20 23.56 10.13 11.41
N SER A 21 24.37 10.54 12.38
CA SER A 21 25.04 11.84 12.39
C SER A 21 26.20 11.90 11.39
N ASP A 22 26.93 10.80 11.21
CA ASP A 22 28.15 10.71 10.42
C ASP A 22 28.17 9.47 9.52
N VAL A 23 29.22 9.33 8.72
CA VAL A 23 29.32 8.21 7.77
C VAL A 23 29.41 6.87 8.51
N ASN A 24 30.12 6.85 9.63
CA ASN A 24 30.40 5.69 10.45
C ASN A 24 29.26 5.31 11.41
N GLY A 25 28.24 6.16 11.57
CA GLY A 25 27.08 5.89 12.43
C GLY A 25 27.37 5.99 13.93
N THR A 26 28.31 6.82 14.35
CA THR A 26 28.75 6.95 15.76
C THR A 26 27.65 7.50 16.68
N GLN A 27 26.72 8.29 16.15
CA GLN A 27 25.57 8.79 16.91
C GLN A 27 24.27 8.79 16.08
N LEU A 28 23.15 8.56 16.75
CA LEU A 28 21.81 8.75 16.19
C LEU A 28 21.28 10.14 16.53
N GLN A 29 20.85 10.88 15.51
CA GLN A 29 20.21 12.18 15.62
C GLN A 29 18.74 12.06 15.22
N ARG A 30 17.85 12.78 15.93
CA ARG A 30 16.45 12.88 15.49
C ARG A 30 16.38 13.70 14.22
N TYR A 31 15.70 13.20 13.20
CA TYR A 31 15.44 13.99 12.00
C TYR A 31 14.50 15.15 12.35
N PHE A 32 14.85 16.41 12.06
CA PHE A 32 14.13 17.57 12.60
C PHE A 32 12.98 18.10 11.71
N THR A 33 12.87 17.65 10.46
CA THR A 33 11.77 18.08 9.59
C THR A 33 10.53 17.27 9.91
N PHE A 34 9.54 17.93 10.51
CA PHE A 34 8.27 17.32 10.93
C PHE A 34 7.08 18.16 10.46
N PRO A 35 5.90 17.53 10.25
CA PRO A 35 5.65 16.10 10.36
C PRO A 35 5.88 15.34 9.04
N ILE A 36 6.72 14.29 9.06
CA ILE A 36 6.69 13.27 8.01
C ILE A 36 5.57 12.29 8.34
N TYR A 37 4.71 12.05 7.37
CA TYR A 37 3.66 11.05 7.47
C TYR A 37 3.50 10.32 6.16
N TYR A 38 3.11 9.05 6.27
CA TYR A 38 2.67 8.26 5.13
C TYR A 38 1.26 7.74 5.40
N ARG A 39 0.60 7.31 4.34
CA ARG A 39 -0.75 6.75 4.39
C ARG A 39 -0.66 5.25 4.13
N VAL A 40 -1.40 4.47 4.89
CA VAL A 40 -1.31 3.00 4.86
C VAL A 40 -2.72 2.42 4.69
N PRO A 41 -2.91 1.44 3.80
CA PRO A 41 -4.13 0.65 3.75
C PRO A 41 -4.16 -0.39 4.86
N THR A 42 -5.33 -0.60 5.45
CA THR A 42 -5.58 -1.71 6.37
C THR A 42 -6.11 -2.94 5.61
N TYR A 43 -6.36 -4.03 6.31
CA TYR A 43 -6.87 -5.26 5.70
C TYR A 43 -8.27 -5.08 5.11
N GLU A 44 -9.07 -4.22 5.74
CA GLU A 44 -10.44 -3.90 5.35
C GLU A 44 -10.50 -3.06 4.07
N ASP A 45 -9.42 -2.36 3.72
CA ASP A 45 -9.31 -1.56 2.51
C ASP A 45 -9.02 -2.41 1.25
N GLY A 46 -8.73 -3.71 1.41
CA GLY A 46 -8.36 -4.60 0.30
C GLY A 46 -9.50 -5.52 -0.17
N TYR A 47 -9.49 -5.83 -1.47
CA TYR A 47 -10.54 -6.58 -2.15
C TYR A 47 -10.13 -8.03 -2.26
N TRP A 48 -11.05 -8.92 -1.88
CA TRP A 48 -10.94 -10.33 -2.19
C TRP A 48 -11.72 -10.63 -3.46
N THR A 49 -11.05 -11.20 -4.45
CA THR A 49 -11.75 -11.73 -5.63
C THR A 49 -12.56 -12.97 -5.24
N GLN A 50 -13.64 -13.23 -5.97
CA GLN A 50 -14.36 -14.48 -5.81
C GLN A 50 -13.41 -15.65 -6.17
N PRO A 51 -13.37 -16.73 -5.38
CA PRO A 51 -12.56 -17.88 -5.72
C PRO A 51 -13.02 -18.49 -7.03
N TYR A 52 -12.07 -18.76 -7.93
CA TYR A 52 -12.34 -19.43 -9.20
C TYR A 52 -11.30 -20.51 -9.47
N PHE A 53 -11.69 -21.54 -10.21
CA PHE A 53 -10.80 -22.62 -10.59
C PHE A 53 -10.15 -22.30 -11.95
N ASP A 54 -8.83 -22.22 -11.99
CA ASP A 54 -8.11 -21.94 -13.22
C ASP A 54 -7.75 -23.24 -13.95
N CYS A 55 -8.47 -23.51 -15.03
CA CYS A 55 -8.22 -24.64 -15.92
C CYS A 55 -7.07 -24.43 -16.91
N ASN A 56 -6.71 -23.16 -17.17
CA ASN A 56 -5.80 -22.75 -18.25
C ASN A 56 -4.40 -22.39 -17.73
N GLY A 57 -4.25 -22.21 -16.42
CA GLY A 57 -2.98 -21.98 -15.76
C GLY A 57 -2.02 -23.17 -15.87
N MET A 58 -0.75 -22.92 -15.51
CA MET A 58 0.27 -23.97 -15.49
C MET A 58 -0.06 -25.10 -14.50
N VAL A 59 -0.79 -24.77 -13.43
CA VAL A 59 -1.29 -25.69 -12.42
C VAL A 59 -2.79 -25.47 -12.29
N LYS A 60 -3.57 -26.55 -12.34
CA LYS A 60 -5.02 -26.51 -12.21
C LYS A 60 -5.39 -26.48 -10.73
N ASP A 61 -5.77 -25.31 -10.23
CA ASP A 61 -6.08 -25.12 -8.80
C ASP A 61 -7.13 -24.01 -8.59
N TRP A 62 -7.67 -23.96 -7.36
CA TRP A 62 -8.51 -22.87 -6.88
C TRP A 62 -7.65 -21.66 -6.53
N LEU A 63 -7.98 -20.52 -7.13
CA LEU A 63 -7.29 -19.26 -6.92
C LEU A 63 -8.18 -18.27 -6.18
N ILE A 64 -7.58 -17.56 -5.23
CA ILE A 64 -8.14 -16.39 -4.58
C ILE A 64 -7.08 -15.28 -4.59
N THR A 65 -7.46 -14.08 -5.01
CA THR A 65 -6.54 -12.94 -5.09
C THR A 65 -6.99 -11.86 -4.13
N TYR A 66 -6.03 -11.33 -3.37
CA TYR A 66 -6.22 -10.15 -2.54
C TYR A 66 -5.56 -8.95 -3.23
N ALA A 67 -6.34 -7.90 -3.46
CA ALA A 67 -5.86 -6.66 -4.05
C ALA A 67 -5.99 -5.52 -3.03
N ALA A 68 -4.87 -4.93 -2.61
CA ALA A 68 -4.88 -3.72 -1.80
C ALA A 68 -4.60 -2.50 -2.69
N PRO A 69 -5.23 -1.34 -2.45
CA PRO A 69 -4.92 -0.12 -3.19
C PRO A 69 -3.56 0.42 -2.73
N PHE A 70 -2.52 0.29 -3.56
CA PHE A 70 -1.23 0.92 -3.30
C PHE A 70 -0.68 1.62 -4.56
N PHE A 71 -0.44 2.93 -4.40
CA PHE A 71 0.05 3.91 -5.39
C PHE A 71 -0.86 4.23 -6.58
N GLY A 72 -1.84 5.12 -6.37
CA GLY A 72 -2.28 6.01 -7.45
C GLY A 72 -1.19 7.05 -7.74
N VAL A 73 -0.77 7.17 -9.01
CA VAL A 73 0.03 8.30 -9.48
C VAL A 73 -0.83 9.56 -9.39
N VAL A 74 -0.29 10.65 -8.83
CA VAL A 74 -1.01 11.92 -8.70
C VAL A 74 -1.43 12.39 -10.10
N GLY A 75 -2.73 12.35 -10.40
CA GLY A 75 -3.30 12.75 -11.68
C GLY A 75 -4.01 11.64 -12.46
N GLU A 76 -3.86 10.36 -12.07
CA GLU A 76 -4.54 9.22 -12.69
C GLU A 76 -5.42 8.48 -11.66
N ASN A 77 -6.63 9.01 -11.47
CA ASN A 77 -7.69 8.30 -10.74
C ASN A 77 -8.32 7.28 -11.69
N GLN A 78 -7.68 6.13 -11.89
CA GLN A 78 -8.28 5.01 -12.61
C GLN A 78 -9.13 4.19 -11.65
N ALA A 79 -10.35 3.87 -12.07
CA ALA A 79 -11.15 2.86 -11.39
C ALA A 79 -10.49 1.51 -11.64
N LEU A 80 -10.04 0.86 -10.58
CA LEU A 80 -9.55 -0.51 -10.69
C LEU A 80 -10.77 -1.42 -10.89
N GLN A 81 -10.80 -2.13 -12.01
CA GLN A 81 -11.82 -3.13 -12.29
C GLN A 81 -11.20 -4.51 -12.07
N PHE A 82 -11.64 -5.17 -11.02
CA PHE A 82 -11.38 -6.58 -10.81
C PHE A 82 -12.53 -7.36 -11.49
N MET A 83 -12.19 -8.43 -12.20
CA MET A 83 -13.14 -9.29 -12.92
C MET A 83 -14.22 -9.87 -12.01
#